data_AF-A0A1C7MYX3-F1
#
_entry.id   AF-A0A1C7MYX3-F1
#
_cell.length_a   1.000
_cell.length_b   1.000
_cell.length_c   1.000
_cell.angle_alpha   90.00
_cell.angle_beta   90.00
_cell.angle_gamma   90.00
#
_symmetry.space_group_name_H-M   'P 1'
#
loop_
_entity.id
_entity.type
_entity.pdbx_description
1 polymer ?
#
loop_
_entity_poly.entity_id
_entity_poly.type
_entity_poly.pdbx_seq_one_letter_code
_entity_poly.pdbx_strand_id
1 'polypeptide(L)'
;MFVPFFVMVVYVTASSGRARKASFNHLLDSLFIPSMDIDLVCLINAGDSNYSHLRANLLSSTSERWVSFLEERFVDILRTFGLHELLTFRRNTSTSSTIDYIFASSDFTSPLSRQIYRLSTLSGLTTHF
;
A
#
# COMPACT_ATOMS: atom_id res chain seq x y z
N MET A 1 20.57 -0.18 -16.88
CA MET A 1 19.24 -0.43 -17.46
C MET A 1 18.25 -0.56 -16.31
N PHE A 2 17.07 0.06 -16.39
CA PHE A 2 16.05 -0.05 -15.34
C PHE A 2 15.27 -1.36 -15.50
N VAL A 3 14.95 -2.01 -14.38
CA VAL A 3 14.02 -3.16 -14.37
C VAL A 3 12.61 -2.58 -14.56
N PRO A 4 11.82 -3.06 -15.53
CA PRO A 4 10.44 -2.61 -15.70
C PRO A 4 9.62 -2.97 -14.46
N PHE A 5 8.69 -2.10 -14.10
CA PHE A 5 7.82 -2.29 -12.95
C PHE A 5 6.42 -1.75 -13.25
N PHE A 6 5.45 -2.27 -12.53
CA PHE A 6 4.06 -1.88 -12.62
C PHE A 6 3.69 -1.00 -11.43
N VAL A 7 2.87 0.02 -11.67
CA VAL A 7 2.26 0.83 -10.61
C VAL A 7 0.76 0.70 -10.71
N MET A 8 0.15 0.12 -9.68
CA MET A 8 -1.29 0.08 -9.50
C MET A 8 -1.69 1.17 -8.53
N VAL A 9 -2.45 2.15 -9.01
CA VAL A 9 -3.00 3.22 -8.19
C VAL A 9 -4.40 2.82 -7.73
N VAL A 10 -4.61 2.70 -6.42
CA VAL A 10 -5.85 2.24 -5.82
C VAL A 10 -6.60 3.41 -5.18
N TYR A 11 -7.88 3.55 -5.51
CA TYR A 11 -8.81 4.43 -4.81
C TYR A 11 -10.05 3.62 -4.44
N VAL A 12 -10.19 3.27 -3.16
CA VAL A 12 -11.30 2.42 -2.70
C VAL A 12 -12.43 3.25 -2.11
N THR A 13 -13.67 2.79 -2.30
CA THR A 13 -14.86 3.48 -1.82
C THR A 13 -14.86 3.69 -0.30
N ALA A 14 -15.16 4.92 0.11
CA ALA A 14 -15.38 5.32 1.51
C ALA A 14 -16.78 4.98 2.05
N SER A 15 -17.69 4.51 1.18
CA SER A 15 -19.14 4.49 1.45
C SER A 15 -19.58 3.54 2.57
N SER A 16 -19.02 2.32 2.62
CA SER A 16 -19.27 1.35 3.68
C SER A 16 -18.18 0.26 3.69
N GLY A 17 -18.00 -0.42 4.82
CA GLY A 17 -17.08 -1.56 4.90
C GLY A 17 -17.43 -2.70 3.94
N ARG A 18 -18.74 -2.92 3.67
CA ARG A 18 -19.20 -3.91 2.69
C ARG A 18 -18.79 -3.54 1.26
N ALA A 19 -19.02 -2.29 0.87
CA ALA A 19 -18.65 -1.80 -0.46
C ALA A 19 -17.13 -1.85 -0.65
N ARG A 20 -16.37 -1.47 0.38
CA ARG A 20 -14.91 -1.58 0.40
C ARG A 20 -14.41 -3.01 0.22
N LYS A 21 -14.98 -3.95 0.98
CA LYS A 21 -14.67 -5.39 0.85
C LYS A 21 -14.94 -5.90 -0.58
N ALA A 22 -16.08 -5.52 -1.16
CA ALA A 22 -16.40 -5.89 -2.53
C ALA A 22 -15.40 -5.31 -3.55
N SER A 23 -15.04 -4.03 -3.42
CA SER A 23 -14.04 -3.38 -4.28
C SER A 23 -12.68 -4.08 -4.20
N PHE A 24 -12.19 -4.38 -2.99
CA PHE A 24 -10.91 -5.08 -2.83
C PHE A 24 -10.94 -6.51 -3.36
N ASN A 25 -12.04 -7.24 -3.16
CA ASN A 25 -12.20 -8.58 -3.73
C ASN A 25 -12.15 -8.54 -5.26
N HIS A 26 -12.91 -7.62 -5.87
CA HIS A 26 -12.94 -7.46 -7.32
C HIS A 26 -11.56 -7.06 -7.87
N LEU A 27 -10.86 -6.15 -7.19
CA LEU A 27 -9.51 -5.75 -7.56
C LEU A 27 -8.56 -6.96 -7.51
N LEU A 28 -8.60 -7.74 -6.43
CA LEU A 28 -7.78 -8.93 -6.27
C LEU A 28 -8.07 -9.96 -7.36
N ASP A 29 -9.35 -10.25 -7.63
CA ASP A 29 -9.74 -11.19 -8.68
C ASP A 29 -9.25 -10.70 -10.06
N SER A 30 -9.24 -9.39 -10.31
CA SER A 30 -8.74 -8.79 -11.56
C SER A 30 -7.23 -8.97 -11.75
N LEU A 31 -6.44 -8.93 -10.67
CA LEU A 31 -4.98 -9.11 -10.73
C LEU A 31 -4.56 -10.51 -11.19
N PHE A 32 -5.42 -11.50 -11.02
CA PHE A 32 -5.15 -12.89 -11.44
C PHE A 32 -5.78 -13.25 -12.78
N ILE A 33 -6.39 -12.30 -13.49
CA ILE A 33 -6.88 -12.53 -14.85
C ILE A 33 -5.67 -12.65 -15.80
N PRO A 34 -5.51 -13.76 -16.53
CA PRO A 34 -4.33 -13.97 -17.39
C PRO A 34 -4.10 -12.87 -18.43
N SER A 35 -5.15 -12.21 -18.91
CA SER A 35 -5.06 -11.15 -19.91
C SER A 35 -4.51 -9.83 -19.37
N MET A 36 -4.37 -9.65 -18.05
CA MET A 36 -3.81 -8.43 -17.46
C MET A 36 -2.29 -8.35 -17.62
N ASP A 37 -1.60 -9.49 -17.76
CA ASP A 37 -0.13 -9.58 -17.94
C ASP A 37 0.66 -8.73 -16.92
N ILE A 38 0.19 -8.69 -15.66
CA ILE A 38 0.82 -7.94 -14.57
C ILE A 38 1.83 -8.85 -13.88
N ASP A 39 3.09 -8.43 -13.87
CA ASP A 39 4.10 -9.08 -13.04
C ASP A 39 3.97 -8.60 -11.58
N LEU A 40 3.38 -9.45 -10.73
CA LEU A 40 3.24 -9.20 -9.30
C LEU A 40 4.60 -9.15 -8.56
N VAL A 41 5.67 -9.71 -9.14
CA VAL A 41 7.02 -9.62 -8.58
C VAL A 41 7.54 -8.19 -8.67
N CYS A 42 7.17 -7.43 -9.71
CA CYS A 42 7.61 -6.05 -9.94
C CYS A 42 6.48 -5.04 -9.78
N LEU A 43 5.53 -5.29 -8.87
CA LEU A 43 4.36 -4.43 -8.64
C LEU A 43 4.55 -3.49 -7.44
N ILE A 44 4.20 -2.22 -7.65
CA ILE A 44 3.97 -1.22 -6.61
C ILE A 44 2.47 -0.92 -6.56
N ASN A 45 1.88 -0.97 -5.38
CA ASN A 45 0.49 -0.62 -5.10
C ASN A 45 0.47 0.64 -4.24
N ALA A 46 -0.17 1.70 -4.72
CA ALA A 46 -0.21 2.97 -4.01
C ALA A 46 -1.59 3.61 -4.06
N GLY A 47 -1.99 4.30 -3.00
CA GLY A 47 -3.17 5.17 -3.01
C GLY A 47 -4.03 5.05 -1.77
N ASP A 48 -5.26 5.55 -1.89
CA ASP A 48 -6.23 5.69 -0.80
C ASP A 48 -7.07 4.42 -0.66
N SER A 49 -6.78 3.64 0.39
CA SER A 49 -7.52 2.43 0.74
C SER A 49 -8.86 2.72 1.42
N ASN A 50 -9.10 3.97 1.81
CA ASN A 50 -10.17 4.41 2.70
C ASN A 50 -10.28 3.57 4.00
N TYR A 51 -9.21 2.86 4.34
CA TYR A 51 -9.10 1.90 5.44
C TYR A 51 -7.73 2.01 6.06
N SER A 52 -7.69 1.99 7.39
CA SER A 52 -6.42 2.03 8.13
C SER A 52 -5.99 0.63 8.51
N HIS A 53 -4.89 0.16 7.93
CA HIS A 53 -4.26 -1.12 8.24
C HIS A 53 -3.59 -1.15 9.64
N LEU A 54 -3.46 0.01 10.29
CA LEU A 54 -2.96 0.09 11.68
C LEU A 54 -4.01 -0.33 12.72
N ARG A 55 -5.29 -0.39 12.34
CA ARG A 55 -6.41 -0.64 13.26
C ARG A 55 -6.82 -2.11 13.23
N ALA A 56 -6.20 -2.92 14.10
CA ALA A 56 -6.44 -4.36 14.21
C ALA A 56 -7.93 -4.76 14.36
N ASN A 57 -8.77 -3.91 14.97
CA ASN A 57 -10.16 -4.24 15.29
C ASN A 57 -11.16 -4.00 14.13
N LEU A 58 -10.69 -3.61 12.94
CA LEU A 58 -11.56 -3.22 11.83
C LEU A 58 -11.61 -4.24 10.68
N LEU A 59 -11.14 -5.48 10.88
CA LEU A 59 -11.13 -6.51 9.83
C LEU A 59 -12.52 -6.75 9.20
N SER A 60 -13.60 -6.64 9.98
CA SER A 60 -14.98 -6.73 9.47
C SER A 60 -15.37 -5.64 8.45
N SER A 61 -14.57 -4.56 8.36
CA SER A 61 -14.81 -3.43 7.47
C SER A 61 -13.96 -3.44 6.19
N THR A 62 -13.21 -4.51 5.93
CA THR A 62 -12.41 -4.68 4.72
C THR A 62 -12.40 -6.13 4.21
N SER A 63 -11.64 -6.41 3.15
CA SER A 63 -11.43 -7.76 2.64
C SER A 63 -10.24 -8.43 3.34
N GLU A 64 -10.50 -9.54 4.02
CA GLU A 64 -9.46 -10.41 4.59
C GLU A 64 -8.52 -10.95 3.50
N ARG A 65 -9.06 -11.37 2.34
CA ARG A 65 -8.26 -11.85 1.20
C ARG A 65 -7.25 -10.80 0.75
N TRP A 66 -7.67 -9.54 0.68
CA TRP A 66 -6.81 -8.42 0.31
C TRP A 66 -5.73 -8.14 1.35
N VAL A 67 -6.10 -8.13 2.63
CA VAL A 67 -5.15 -7.91 3.73
C VAL A 67 -4.09 -9.02 3.73
N SER A 68 -4.51 -10.30 3.68
CA SER A 68 -3.57 -11.42 3.62
C SER A 68 -2.69 -11.37 2.37
N PHE A 69 -3.25 -11.03 1.21
CA PHE A 69 -2.45 -10.84 -0.01
C PHE A 69 -1.36 -9.78 0.15
N LEU A 70 -1.67 -8.64 0.77
CA LEU A 70 -0.68 -7.60 1.06
C LEU A 70 0.36 -8.09 2.07
N GLU A 71 -0.05 -8.73 3.16
CA GLU A 71 0.87 -9.23 4.21
C GLU A 71 1.82 -10.30 3.71
N GLU A 72 1.36 -11.18 2.81
CA GLU A 72 2.15 -12.28 2.26
C GLU A 72 3.13 -11.81 1.17
N ARG A 73 2.74 -10.82 0.37
CA ARG A 73 3.44 -10.50 -0.89
C ARG A 73 4.04 -9.11 -0.96
N PHE A 74 3.68 -8.20 -0.06
CA PHE A 74 4.08 -6.80 -0.13
C PHE A 74 4.67 -6.30 1.19
N VAL A 75 5.49 -5.26 1.07
CA VAL A 75 6.04 -4.49 2.19
C VAL A 75 5.42 -3.09 2.15
N ASP A 76 4.90 -2.64 3.30
CA ASP A 76 4.56 -1.22 3.51
C ASP A 76 5.84 -0.39 3.50
N ILE A 77 6.04 0.37 2.43
CA ILE A 77 7.23 1.21 2.24
C ILE A 77 7.32 2.27 3.33
N LEU A 78 6.20 2.85 3.75
CA LEU A 78 6.20 3.87 4.82
C LEU A 78 6.65 3.25 6.15
N ARG A 79 6.30 1.98 6.40
CA ARG A 79 6.80 1.24 7.57
C ARG A 79 8.31 1.07 7.56
N THR A 80 8.91 0.78 6.40
CA THR A 80 10.37 0.66 6.27
C THR A 80 11.12 1.94 6.64
N PHE A 81 10.48 3.11 6.48
CA PHE A 81 11.06 4.41 6.84
C PHE A 81 10.58 4.95 8.19
N GLY A 82 9.82 4.18 8.97
CA GLY A 82 9.25 4.67 10.24
C GLY A 82 8.13 5.70 10.07
N LEU A 83 7.57 5.84 8.86
CA LEU A 83 6.51 6.81 8.51
C LEU A 83 5.11 6.20 8.49
N HIS A 84 4.94 4.93 8.88
CA HIS A 84 3.66 4.22 8.80
C HIS A 84 2.53 4.82 9.65
N GLU A 85 2.85 5.59 10.70
CA GLU A 85 1.85 6.29 11.54
C GLU A 85 1.52 7.71 11.05
N LEU A 86 2.12 8.14 9.93
CA LEU A 86 1.83 9.45 9.35
C LEU A 86 0.34 9.53 8.99
N LEU A 87 -0.34 10.52 9.55
CA LEU A 87 -1.76 10.75 9.29
C LEU A 87 -1.92 11.34 7.89
N THR A 88 -2.51 10.55 6.99
CA THR A 88 -2.75 10.95 5.60
C THR A 88 -4.18 11.44 5.37
N PHE A 89 -5.09 11.18 6.32
CA PHE A 89 -6.45 11.68 6.32
C PHE A 89 -6.83 12.35 7.64
N ARG A 90 -7.56 13.47 7.51
CA ARG A 90 -8.16 14.19 8.62
C ARG A 90 -9.54 14.71 8.24
N ARG A 91 -10.57 14.29 8.99
CA ARG A 91 -11.93 14.85 8.86
C ARG A 91 -12.15 16.04 9.77
N ASN A 92 -11.64 15.95 11.00
CA ASN A 92 -11.75 17.01 12.02
C ASN A 92 -10.63 16.87 13.06
N THR A 93 -10.76 17.51 14.22
CA THR A 93 -9.74 17.50 15.28
C THR A 93 -9.59 16.15 15.98
N SER A 94 -10.63 15.32 16.02
CA SER A 94 -10.64 14.02 16.70
C SER A 94 -10.59 12.81 15.76
N THR A 95 -10.91 12.99 14.48
CA THR A 95 -10.96 11.93 13.48
C THR A 95 -9.86 12.13 12.46
N SER A 96 -8.80 11.35 12.63
CA SER A 96 -7.67 11.23 11.70
C SER A 96 -7.24 9.77 11.58
N SER A 97 -6.58 9.43 10.48
CA SER A 97 -6.07 8.09 10.21
C SER A 97 -5.06 8.10 9.08
N THR A 98 -4.17 7.11 9.05
CA THR A 98 -3.45 6.70 7.85
C THR A 98 -4.37 5.84 7.00
N ILE A 99 -4.67 6.29 5.78
CA ILE A 99 -5.49 5.54 4.80
C ILE A 99 -4.84 5.45 3.42
N ASP A 100 -3.92 6.38 3.13
CA ASP A 100 -3.02 6.30 1.99
C ASP A 100 -1.80 5.43 2.31
N TYR A 101 -1.52 4.45 1.45
CA TYR A 101 -0.40 3.52 1.60
C TYR A 101 0.40 3.40 0.32
N ILE A 102 1.67 3.00 0.47
CA ILE A 102 2.54 2.58 -0.63
C ILE A 102 3.10 1.21 -0.27
N PHE A 103 2.68 0.20 -1.00
CA PHE A 103 3.12 -1.18 -0.88
C PHE A 103 3.99 -1.54 -2.08
N ALA A 104 5.15 -2.15 -1.86
CA ALA A 104 5.95 -2.73 -2.93
C ALA A 104 6.05 -4.23 -2.74
N SER A 105 6.05 -4.99 -3.85
CA SER A 105 6.23 -6.44 -3.79
C SER A 105 7.52 -6.78 -3.04
N SER A 106 7.44 -7.73 -2.10
CA SER A 106 8.56 -8.14 -1.25
C SER A 106 9.76 -8.58 -2.09
N ASP A 107 9.51 -9.25 -3.21
CA ASP A 107 10.55 -9.69 -4.15
C ASP A 107 11.19 -8.51 -4.91
N PHE A 108 10.48 -7.40 -5.07
CA PHE A 108 10.98 -6.16 -5.69
C PHE A 108 11.79 -5.28 -4.70
N THR A 109 11.63 -5.50 -3.40
CA THR A 109 12.21 -4.59 -2.38
C THR A 109 13.73 -4.67 -2.27
N SER A 110 14.38 -5.75 -2.70
CA SER A 110 15.86 -5.86 -2.64
C SER A 110 16.57 -4.82 -3.53
N PRO A 111 16.15 -4.60 -4.80
CA PRO A 111 16.61 -3.46 -5.60
C PRO A 111 16.08 -2.09 -5.15
N LEU A 112 14.79 -2.00 -4.78
CA LEU A 112 14.13 -0.73 -4.42
C LEU A 112 14.67 -0.12 -3.14
N SER A 113 14.90 -0.92 -2.09
CA SER A 113 15.46 -0.45 -0.82
C SER A 113 16.81 0.23 -1.01
N ARG A 114 17.68 -0.30 -1.87
CA ARG A 114 18.97 0.32 -2.21
C ARG A 114 18.80 1.64 -2.98
N GLN A 115 17.80 1.74 -3.85
CA GLN A 115 17.54 2.96 -4.62
C GLN A 115 16.86 4.04 -3.78
N ILE A 116 15.90 3.70 -2.93
CA ILE A 116 15.27 4.66 -2.01
C ILE A 116 16.29 5.13 -0.97
N TYR A 117 17.12 4.24 -0.42
CA TYR A 117 18.24 4.62 0.45
C TYR A 117 19.24 5.56 -0.25
N ARG A 118 19.50 5.34 -1.55
CA ARG A 118 20.29 6.27 -2.37
C ARG A 118 19.60 7.62 -2.55
N LEU A 119 18.29 7.67 -2.78
CA LEU A 119 17.56 8.93 -2.91
C LEU A 119 17.54 9.72 -1.59
N SER A 120 17.35 9.06 -0.43
CA SER A 120 17.39 9.74 0.87
C SER A 120 18.79 10.24 1.26
N THR A 121 19.84 9.53 0.87
CA THR A 121 21.23 9.98 1.08
C THR A 121 21.66 11.07 0.08
N LEU A 122 21.11 11.08 -1.14
CA LEU A 122 21.33 12.14 -2.11
C LEU A 122 20.48 13.41 -1.83
N SER A 123 19.33 13.28 -1.17
CA SER A 123 18.43 14.40 -0.90
C SER A 123 18.74 15.17 0.38
N GLY A 124 19.75 14.77 1.17
CA GLY A 124 20.19 15.51 2.36
C GLY A 124 19.11 15.67 3.44
N LEU A 125 17.98 14.95 3.36
CA LEU A 125 16.93 14.96 4.36
C LEU A 125 17.29 14.05 5.52
N THR A 126 18.26 14.50 6.31
CA THR A 126 18.48 14.06 7.69
C THR A 126 17.43 14.73 8.58
N THR A 127 16.25 14.14 8.68
CA THR A 127 15.40 14.41 9.85
C THR A 127 15.86 13.50 10.97
N HIS A 128 16.61 14.09 11.90
CA HIS A 128 16.81 13.56 13.24
C HIS A 128 15.45 13.43 13.92
N PHE A 129 15.13 12.23 14.37
CA PHE A 129 14.33 11.99 15.56
C PHE A 129 15.15 11.08 16.48
#